data_AF-A0A7J3CU69-F1
#
_entry.id   AF-A0A7J3CU69-F1
#
_cell.length_a   1.000
_cell.length_b   1.000
_cell.length_c   1.000
_cell.angle_alpha   90.00
_cell.angle_beta   90.00
_cell.angle_gamma   90.00
#
_symmetry.space_group_name_H-M   'P 1'
#
loop_
_entity.id
_entity.type
_entity.pdbx_description
1 polymer ?
#
loop_
_entity_poly.entity_id
_entity_poly.type
_entity_poly.pdbx_seq_one_letter_code
_entity_poly.pdbx_strand_id
1 'polypeptide(L)'
;MGREDILLIFEDLKKLGLSELDASLVADCINMQKACTWQNSDPITQEAIQKANEYLSKKNINLKIIVSPSRFDKFIWEAKKI
;
A
#
# COMPACT_ATOMS: atom_id res chain seq x y z
N MET A 1 -8.96 -14.73 -1.59
CA MET A 1 -7.54 -14.59 -1.20
C MET A 1 -7.40 -15.24 0.16
N GLY A 2 -6.48 -16.17 0.33
CA GLY A 2 -6.26 -16.85 1.61
C GLY A 2 -5.50 -15.97 2.61
N ARG A 3 -5.51 -16.36 3.89
CA ARG A 3 -4.75 -15.65 4.93
C ARG A 3 -3.23 -15.64 4.64
N GLU A 4 -2.73 -16.72 4.06
CA GLU A 4 -1.32 -16.86 3.68
C GLU A 4 -0.93 -15.89 2.56
N ASP A 5 -1.83 -15.65 1.59
CA ASP A 5 -1.60 -14.69 0.51
C ASP A 5 -1.45 -13.26 1.04
N ILE A 6 -2.27 -12.87 2.02
CA ILE A 6 -2.24 -11.53 2.63
C ILE A 6 -0.92 -11.29 3.37
N LEU A 7 -0.42 -12.31 4.09
CA LEU A 7 0.88 -12.24 4.76
C LEU A 7 2.03 -12.09 3.75
N LEU A 8 1.98 -12.81 2.64
CA LEU A 8 2.99 -12.67 1.58
C LEU A 8 2.95 -11.28 0.94
N ILE A 9 1.76 -10.73 0.70
CA ILE A 9 1.61 -9.36 0.18
C ILE A 9 2.20 -8.35 1.16
N PHE A 10 1.91 -8.46 2.45
CA PHE A 10 2.47 -7.60 3.49
C PHE A 10 4.01 -7.63 3.47
N GLU A 11 4.62 -8.81 3.48
CA GLU A 11 6.08 -8.97 3.45
C GLU A 11 6.71 -8.44 2.16
N ASP A 12 6.06 -8.68 1.03
CA ASP A 12 6.52 -8.17 -0.27
C ASP A 12 6.47 -6.64 -0.30
N LEU A 13 5.38 -6.01 0.17
CA LEU A 13 5.26 -4.56 0.23
C LEU A 13 6.34 -3.91 1.11
N LYS A 14 6.67 -4.54 2.25
CA LYS A 14 7.80 -4.09 3.10
C LYS A 14 9.13 -4.13 2.35
N LYS A 15 9.41 -5.23 1.62
CA LYS A 15 10.64 -5.33 0.80
C LYS A 15 10.70 -4.30 -0.33
N LEU A 16 9.56 -3.81 -0.79
CA LEU A 16 9.48 -2.74 -1.80
C LEU A 16 9.68 -1.34 -1.21
N GLY A 17 9.82 -1.22 0.11
CA GLY A 17 10.14 0.03 0.81
C GLY A 17 8.95 0.72 1.47
N LEU A 18 7.79 0.05 1.60
CA LEU A 18 6.70 0.56 2.44
C LEU A 18 7.04 0.36 3.92
N SER A 19 6.59 1.29 4.77
CA SER A 19 6.65 1.12 6.21
C SER A 19 5.81 -0.08 6.65
N GLU A 20 6.07 -0.60 7.85
CA GLU A 20 5.27 -1.69 8.41
C GLU A 20 3.78 -1.31 8.52
N LEU A 21 3.51 -0.08 8.94
CA LEU A 21 2.16 0.44 9.07
C LEU A 21 1.47 0.51 7.69
N ASP A 22 2.12 1.10 6.70
CA ASP A 22 1.55 1.25 5.36
C ASP A 22 1.32 -0.10 4.68
N ALA A 23 2.28 -1.02 4.80
CA ALA A 23 2.15 -2.36 4.25
C ALA A 23 0.99 -3.12 4.90
N SER A 24 0.83 -3.03 6.23
CA SER A 24 -0.27 -3.66 6.95
C SER A 24 -1.62 -3.10 6.51
N LEU A 25 -1.73 -1.77 6.42
CA LEU A 25 -2.98 -1.12 6.00
C LEU A 25 -3.33 -1.48 4.57
N VAL A 26 -2.38 -1.46 3.63
CA VAL A 26 -2.63 -1.92 2.25
C VAL A 26 -3.11 -3.37 2.22
N ALA A 27 -2.44 -4.27 2.94
CA ALA A 27 -2.79 -5.68 3.00
C ALA A 27 -4.22 -5.89 3.56
N ASP A 28 -4.59 -5.16 4.61
CA ASP A 28 -5.94 -5.16 5.16
C ASP A 28 -6.99 -4.65 4.16
N CYS A 29 -6.68 -3.59 3.42
CA CYS A 29 -7.58 -3.05 2.40
C CYS A 29 -7.80 -4.02 1.24
N ILE A 30 -6.76 -4.77 0.86
CA ILE A 30 -6.86 -5.86 -0.12
C ILE A 30 -7.75 -6.99 0.44
N ASN A 31 -7.53 -7.40 1.68
CA ASN A 31 -8.31 -8.44 2.34
C ASN A 31 -9.80 -8.08 2.44
N MET A 32 -10.10 -6.85 2.85
CA MET A 32 -11.47 -6.35 2.98
C MET A 32 -12.12 -5.93 1.65
N GLN A 33 -11.34 -5.85 0.56
CA GLN A 33 -11.76 -5.34 -0.74
C GLN A 33 -12.38 -3.93 -0.67
N LYS A 34 -11.82 -3.05 0.16
CA LYS A 34 -12.31 -1.68 0.39
C LYS A 34 -11.27 -0.65 0.02
N ALA A 35 -11.75 0.54 -0.34
CA ALA A 35 -10.89 1.70 -0.43
C ALA A 35 -10.54 2.18 0.99
N CYS A 36 -9.29 2.58 1.18
CA CYS A 36 -8.80 3.06 2.45
C CYS A 36 -8.00 4.34 2.26
N THR A 37 -8.11 5.23 3.24
CA THR A 37 -7.34 6.46 3.28
C THR A 37 -6.80 6.65 4.69
N TRP A 38 -5.52 6.96 4.80
CA TRP A 38 -4.87 7.24 6.07
C TRP A 38 -3.77 8.29 5.89
N GLN A 39 -3.19 8.73 7.01
CA GLN A 39 -2.08 9.67 7.02
C GLN A 39 -1.00 9.22 7.98
N ASN A 40 0.25 9.34 7.56
CA ASN A 40 1.42 9.14 8.42
C ASN A 40 2.53 10.14 8.07
N SER A 41 3.59 10.12 8.85
CA SER A 41 4.80 10.92 8.64
C SER A 41 5.99 10.04 8.24
N ASP A 42 5.75 8.76 7.91
CA ASP A 42 6.82 7.85 7.56
C ASP A 42 7.39 8.24 6.19
N PRO A 43 8.72 8.31 6.06
CA PRO A 43 9.35 8.67 4.80
C PRO A 43 9.08 7.59 3.75
N ILE A 44 8.64 8.01 2.57
CA ILE A 44 8.36 7.13 1.44
C ILE A 44 8.89 7.73 0.15
N THR A 45 9.46 6.89 -0.72
CA THR A 45 9.94 7.32 -2.04
C THR A 45 8.88 7.06 -3.11
N GLN A 46 8.85 7.91 -4.13
CA GLN A 46 7.99 7.69 -5.31
C GLN A 46 8.31 6.35 -6.00
N GLU A 47 9.58 5.93 -5.97
CA GLU A 47 10.02 4.63 -6.50
C GLU A 47 9.38 3.45 -5.75
N ALA A 48 9.31 3.50 -4.41
CA ALA A 48 8.66 2.47 -3.61
C ALA A 48 7.16 2.34 -3.95
N ILE A 49 6.48 3.48 -4.11
CA ILE A 49 5.07 3.54 -4.50
C ILE A 49 4.85 2.97 -5.90
N GLN A 50 5.74 3.29 -6.85
CA GLN A 50 5.68 2.75 -8.20
C GLN A 50 5.86 1.22 -8.18
N LYS A 51 6.90 0.72 -7.51
CA LYS A 51 7.16 -0.72 -7.38
C LYS A 51 6.00 -1.47 -6.72
N ALA A 52 5.39 -0.88 -5.68
CA ALA A 52 4.22 -1.46 -5.03
C ALA A 52 3.02 -1.57 -5.98
N ASN A 53 2.72 -0.51 -6.74
CA ASN A 53 1.65 -0.55 -7.74
C ASN A 53 1.91 -1.56 -8.87
N GLU A 54 3.15 -1.65 -9.36
CA GLU A 54 3.54 -2.65 -10.35
C GLU A 54 3.40 -4.08 -9.81
N TYR A 55 3.77 -4.30 -8.54
CA TYR A 55 3.58 -5.59 -7.87
C TYR A 55 2.09 -5.97 -7.79
N LEU A 56 1.22 -5.05 -7.33
CA LEU A 56 -0.22 -5.28 -7.24
C LEU A 56 -0.83 -5.61 -8.61
N SER A 57 -0.41 -4.87 -9.65
CA SER A 57 -0.84 -5.11 -11.03
C SER A 57 -0.41 -6.50 -11.53
N LYS A 58 0.86 -6.90 -11.33
CA LYS A 58 1.38 -8.23 -11.71
C LYS A 58 0.66 -9.37 -11.00
N LYS A 59 0.16 -9.14 -9.79
CA LYS A 59 -0.63 -10.10 -9.00
C LYS A 59 -2.14 -10.08 -9.35
N ASN A 60 -2.55 -9.29 -10.35
CA ASN A 60 -3.96 -9.06 -10.71
C ASN A 60 -4.81 -8.57 -9.52
N ILE A 61 -4.20 -7.83 -8.59
CA ILE A 61 -4.90 -7.20 -7.48
C ILE A 61 -5.47 -5.89 -7.98
N ASN A 62 -6.80 -5.78 -7.96
CA ASN A 62 -7.52 -4.63 -8.50
C ASN A 62 -7.49 -3.42 -7.55
N LEU A 63 -6.30 -2.94 -7.21
CA LEU A 63 -6.07 -1.87 -6.25
C LEU A 63 -4.88 -1.01 -6.67
N LYS A 64 -5.00 0.31 -6.52
CA LYS A 64 -3.96 1.30 -6.77
C LYS A 64 -3.65 2.06 -5.48
N ILE A 65 -2.37 2.23 -5.19
CA ILE A 65 -1.85 3.06 -4.12
C ILE A 65 -1.51 4.44 -4.69
N ILE A 66 -2.01 5.49 -4.07
CA ILE A 66 -1.69 6.89 -4.36
C ILE A 66 -1.20 7.51 -3.06
N VAL A 67 -0.10 8.25 -3.15
CA VAL A 67 0.45 8.99 -2.02
C VAL A 67 0.65 10.44 -2.41
N SER A 68 0.06 11.34 -1.64
CA SER A 68 0.14 12.78 -1.84
C SER A 68 0.74 13.46 -0.62
N PRO A 69 1.66 14.42 -0.78
CA PRO A 69 2.16 15.21 0.34
C PRO A 69 1.04 16.05 0.96
N SER A 70 1.07 16.19 2.28
CA SER A 70 0.15 16.98 3.11
C SER A 70 0.93 17.99 3.96
N ARG A 71 0.21 18.78 4.76
CA ARG A 71 0.83 19.75 5.69
C ARG A 71 1.58 19.01 6.81
N PHE A 72 2.59 19.69 7.36
CA PHE A 72 3.37 19.21 8.51
C PHE A 72 4.13 17.90 8.23
N ASP A 73 4.75 17.79 7.06
CA ASP A 73 5.57 16.63 6.66
C ASP A 73 4.82 15.29 6.76
N LYS A 74 3.52 15.32 6.48
CA LYS A 74 2.66 14.15 6.41
C LYS A 74 2.42 13.73 4.98
N PHE A 75 2.13 12.46 4.79
CA PHE A 75 1.66 11.88 3.54
C PHE A 75 0.22 11.41 3.71
N ILE A 76 -0.61 11.71 2.72
CA ILE A 76 -1.94 11.13 2.57
C ILE A 76 -1.79 9.91 1.68
N TRP A 77 -2.20 8.76 2.20
CA TRP A 77 -2.24 7.50 1.47
C TRP A 77 -3.67 7.20 1.07
N GLU A 78 -3.83 6.75 -0.17
CA GLU A 78 -5.09 6.28 -0.71
C GLU A 78 -4.87 4.94 -1.41
N ALA A 79 -5.48 3.89 -0.88
CA ALA A 79 -5.60 2.59 -1.51
C ALA A 79 -7.01 2.51 -2.14
N LYS A 80 -7.12 2.57 -3.47
CA LYS A 80 -8.41 2.58 -4.16
C LYS A 80 -8.54 1.45 -5.18
N LYS A 81 -9.75 0.91 -5.32
CA LYS A 81 -10.07 -0.09 -6.34
C LYS A 81 -9.96 0.54 -7.74
N ILE A 82 -9.42 -0.20 -8.71
CA ILE A 82 -9.38 0.20 -10.13
C ILE A 82 -10.64 -0.30 -10.85
#